data_AF-A0A931X979-F1
#
_entry.id   AF-A0A931X979-F1
#
_cell.length_a   1.000
_cell.length_b   1.000
_cell.length_c   1.000
_cell.angle_alpha   90.00
_cell.angle_beta   90.00
_cell.angle_gamma   90.00
#
_symmetry.space_group_name_H-M   'P 1'
#
loop_
_entity.id
_entity.type
_entity.pdbx_description
1 polymer ?
#
loop_
_entity_poly.entity_id
_entity_poly.type
_entity_poly.pdbx_seq_one_letter_code
_entity_poly.pdbx_strand_id
1 'polypeptide(L)' 'MSSLKATFIASGYGIRSGEALSEIEMVRIAPTIARYLNVGLANAEGKPIEGILE' A
#
# COMPACT_ATOMS: atom_id res chain seq x y z
N MET A 1 18.11 6.44 18.31
CA MET A 1 17.77 5.28 17.46
C MET A 1 17.24 5.81 16.14
N SER A 2 17.92 5.58 15.02
CA SER A 2 17.40 5.94 13.70
C SER A 2 16.33 4.92 13.28
N SER A 3 15.10 5.37 13.00
CA SER A 3 14.10 4.51 12.37
C SER A 3 14.49 4.28 10.90
N LEU A 4 14.48 3.02 10.47
CA LEU A 4 14.66 2.70 9.06
C LEU A 4 13.41 3.14 8.31
N LYS A 5 13.57 4.02 7.33
CA LYS A 5 12.50 4.47 6.44
C LYS A 5 12.79 4.03 5.02
N ALA A 6 11.73 3.81 4.25
CA ALA A 6 11.78 3.49 2.84
C ALA A 6 10.78 4.35 2.07
N THR A 7 11.03 4.54 0.78
CA THR A 7 10.08 5.21 -0.13
C THR A 7 9.24 4.15 -0.83
N PHE A 8 7.94 4.39 -0.91
CA PHE A 8 6.99 3.55 -1.66
C PHE A 8 6.38 4.37 -2.79
N ILE A 9 6.42 3.83 -4.02
CA ILE A 9 5.87 4.45 -5.23
C ILE A 9 5.01 3.41 -5.94
N ALA A 10 3.78 3.78 -6.31
CA ALA A 10 2.88 2.97 -7.12
C ALA A 10 2.36 3.81 -8.29
N SER A 11 2.26 3.21 -9.48
CA SER A 11 1.74 3.86 -10.68
C SER A 11 1.28 2.81 -11.68
N GLY A 12 0.24 3.12 -12.45
CA GLY A 12 -0.31 2.26 -13.49
C GLY A 12 -1.82 2.12 -13.40
N TYR A 13 -2.37 1.18 -14.16
CA TYR A 13 -3.80 0.87 -14.19
C TYR A 13 -4.34 0.59 -12.79
N GLY A 14 -5.43 1.26 -12.39
CA GLY A 14 -6.09 1.07 -11.10
C GLY A 14 -5.37 1.70 -9.90
N ILE A 15 -4.31 2.49 -10.12
CA ILE A 15 -3.66 3.32 -9.09
C ILE A 15 -4.08 4.77 -9.29
N ARG A 16 -4.63 5.40 -8.24
CA ARG A 16 -5.06 6.80 -8.27
C ARG A 16 -3.88 7.73 -8.53
N SER A 17 -4.00 8.59 -9.54
CA SER A 17 -2.97 9.59 -9.88
C SER A 17 -2.99 10.80 -8.95
N GLY A 18 -1.80 11.34 -8.62
CA GLY A 18 -1.67 12.61 -7.92
C GLY A 18 -1.89 12.55 -6.40
N GLU A 19 -2.16 11.37 -5.86
CA GLU A 19 -2.34 11.18 -4.42
C GLU A 19 -0.98 11.14 -3.72
N ALA A 20 -0.71 12.11 -2.85
CA ALA A 20 0.44 12.08 -1.95
C ALA A 20 0.05 11.34 -0.66
N LEU A 21 0.41 10.06 -0.57
CA LEU A 21 0.22 9.30 0.66
C LEU A 21 1.02 9.94 1.80
N SER A 22 0.41 10.07 2.97
CA SER A 22 1.12 10.36 4.21
C SER A 22 2.05 9.20 4.58
N GLU A 23 2.80 9.34 5.68
CA GLU A 23 3.62 8.23 6.19
C GLU A 23 2.74 6.99 6.42
N ILE A 24 3.17 5.88 5.82
CA ILE A 24 2.48 4.59 5.90
C ILE A 24 3.35 3.57 6.62
N GLU A 25 2.68 2.67 7.34
CA GLU A 25 3.30 1.46 7.88
C GLU A 25 3.57 0.45 6.75
N MET A 26 4.80 -0.07 6.70
CA MET A 26 5.26 -0.98 5.63
C MET A 26 4.37 -2.23 5.50
N VAL A 27 3.82 -2.73 6.62
CA VAL A 27 2.93 -3.90 6.65
C VAL A 27 1.67 -3.72 5.80
N ARG A 28 1.25 -2.49 5.51
CA ARG A 28 0.06 -2.21 4.69
C ARG A 28 0.28 -2.43 3.19
N ILE A 29 1.52 -2.55 2.73
CA ILE A 29 1.84 -2.66 1.30
C ILE A 29 1.31 -3.98 0.71
N ALA A 30 1.60 -5.12 1.35
CA ALA A 30 1.15 -6.43 0.84
C ALA A 30 -0.39 -6.58 0.79
N PRO A 31 -1.17 -6.21 1.84
CA PRO A 31 -2.63 -6.17 1.76
C PRO A 31 -3.16 -5.27 0.64
N THR A 32 -2.49 -4.15 0.34
CA THR A 32 -2.87 -3.22 -0.73
C THR A 32 -2.74 -3.89 -2.10
N ILE A 33 -1.61 -4.58 -2.34
CA ILE A 33 -1.38 -5.33 -3.59
C ILE A 33 -2.36 -6.49 -3.70
N ALA A 34 -2.65 -7.21 -2.61
CA ALA A 34 -3.64 -8.28 -2.62
C ALA A 34 -5.04 -7.79 -3.00
N ARG A 35 -5.46 -6.64 -2.45
CA ARG A 35 -6.72 -5.97 -2.83
C ARG A 35 -6.71 -5.55 -4.30
N TYR A 36 -5.61 -4.98 -4.78
CA TYR A 36 -5.45 -4.58 -6.18
C TYR A 36 -5.61 -5.75 -7.15
N LEU A 37 -5.01 -6.89 -6.82
CA LEU A 37 -5.06 -8.11 -7.63
C LEU A 37 -6.35 -8.94 -7.40
N ASN A 38 -7.23 -8.52 -6.49
CA ASN A 38 -8.41 -9.27 -6.06
C ASN A 38 -8.10 -10.72 -5.63
N VAL A 39 -7.05 -10.89 -4.82
CA VAL A 39 -6.61 -12.18 -4.27
C VAL A 39 -6.66 -12.18 -2.75
N GLY A 40 -6.88 -13.37 -2.16
CA GLY A 40 -6.78 -13.55 -0.72
C GLY A 40 -5.32 -13.55 -0.26
N LEU A 41 -5.02 -12.83 0.83
CA LEU A 41 -3.73 -12.87 1.51
C LEU A 41 -3.91 -13.38 2.93
N ALA A 42 -3.54 -14.64 3.18
CA ALA A 42 -3.60 -15.24 4.51
C ALA A 42 -2.57 -14.59 5.44
N ASN A 43 -2.93 -14.45 6.71
CA ASN A 43 -2.06 -13.92 7.77
C ASN A 43 -1.49 -12.52 7.47
N ALA A 44 -2.20 -11.71 6.68
CA ALA A 44 -1.78 -10.37 6.36
C ALA A 44 -1.83 -9.48 7.63
N GLU A 45 -0.73 -8.81 7.92
CA GLU A 45 -0.68 -7.79 8.97
C GLU A 45 -1.11 -6.43 8.42
N GLY A 46 -1.97 -5.73 9.17
CA GLY A 46 -2.47 -4.41 8.78
C GLY A 46 -3.62 -4.43 7.77
N LYS A 47 -4.02 -3.23 7.33
CA LYS A 47 -5.11 -3.02 6.36
C LYS A 47 -4.58 -2.35 5.09
N PRO A 48 -5.20 -2.60 3.92
CA PRO A 48 -4.86 -1.90 2.68
C PRO A 48 -4.77 -0.38 2.88
N ILE A 49 -3.89 0.27 2.12
CA ILE A 49 -3.75 1.73 2.09
C ILE A 49 -5.02 2.30 1.46
N GLU A 50 -5.65 3.25 2.16
CA GLU A 50 -6.87 3.90 1.69
C GLU A 50 -6.53 4.97 0.64
N GLY A 51 -7.42 5.16 -0.34
CA GLY A 51 -7.27 6.19 -1.36
C GLY A 51 -6.26 5.90 -2.49
N ILE A 52 -5.45 4.84 -2.38
CA ILE A 52 -4.43 4.53 -3.41
C ILE A 52 -4.99 3.83 -4.67
N LEU A 53 -6.08 3.07 -4.53
CA LEU A 53 -6.71 2.36 -5.64
C LEU A 53 -7.90 3.17 -6.19
N GLU A 54 -8.20 2.99 -7.48
CA GLU A 54 -9.43 3.52 -8.12
C GLU A 54 -10.71 2.82 -7.63
#